data_AF-A0A7S4QT54-F1
#
_entry.id   AF-A0A7S4QT54-F1
#
_cell.length_a   1.000
_cell.length_b   1.000
_cell.length_c   1.000
_cell.angle_alpha   90.00
_cell.angle_beta   90.00
_cell.angle_gamma   90.00
#
_symmetry.space_group_name_H-M   'P 1'
#
loop_
_entity.id
_entity.type
_entity.pdbx_description
1 polymer ?
#
loop_
_entity_poly.entity_id
_entity_poly.type
_entity_poly.pdbx_seq_one_letter_code
_entity_poly.pdbx_strand_id
1 'polypeptide(L)'
;SSELFWLNTGALRLRALATFRLPRMPEAAVRGWTPSSWRGLEALQMAEWEDKAAADKVLTKLGRLPPLVQASEAERLKSLLAAAGRGERFLIQGGDCAERFMDCEGDRLETQLKLILQMGMIAEHIIGKPALCIARIAGQYGKPRSKPTEVVEGYGEIMSFKGDNINGYAPEDRKWDPDRLLQGYFHSAATLNFLRGFTAGADPKALAAIDVSALKGSPDFDGLKQSAREIGAKYAEGAPTEFFTAHEAMQLDLEEALTRKVGEKHYNLSAHLVWIGDRTRQIKGAHVEYFRGISNPIGVKVGPSMKTDELQELVKVLNPDKEQGRLMIITRYGAAKIEELLPAHIEAVKATGIPVVWQCD
;
A
#
# COMPACT_ATOMS: atom_id res chain seq x y z
N SER A 1 -2.39 -72.15 33.67
CA SER A 1 -2.41 -73.30 32.76
C SER A 1 -2.35 -72.75 31.34
N SER A 2 -1.17 -72.62 30.74
CA SER A 2 -0.33 -73.68 30.15
C SER A 2 -0.37 -73.51 28.62
N GLU A 3 0.80 -73.19 28.07
CA GLU A 3 1.15 -73.09 26.66
C GLU A 3 0.99 -74.41 25.89
N LEU A 4 0.89 -74.34 24.55
CA LEU A 4 1.50 -75.24 23.54
C LEU A 4 0.97 -74.81 22.12
N PHE A 5 1.76 -74.14 21.26
CA PHE A 5 2.68 -74.65 20.22
C PHE A 5 2.04 -75.48 19.07
N TRP A 6 2.00 -74.95 17.83
CA TRP A 6 2.87 -75.33 16.69
C TRP A 6 2.43 -74.70 15.33
N LEU A 7 3.43 -74.46 14.48
CA LEU A 7 3.44 -73.89 13.12
C LEU A 7 2.62 -74.69 12.08
N ASN A 8 2.08 -74.04 11.02
CA ASN A 8 2.68 -74.10 9.67
C ASN A 8 1.96 -73.23 8.61
N THR A 9 2.79 -72.77 7.66
CA THR A 9 2.60 -72.13 6.35
C THR A 9 1.24 -72.17 5.64
N GLY A 10 0.85 -71.03 5.06
CA GLY A 10 -0.17 -70.96 4.02
C GLY A 10 -0.23 -69.57 3.37
N ALA A 11 0.50 -69.39 2.27
CA ALA A 11 0.43 -68.22 1.43
C ALA A 11 -0.99 -68.02 0.89
N LEU A 12 -1.61 -66.87 1.17
CA LEU A 12 -2.86 -66.46 0.53
C LEU A 12 -2.75 -65.01 0.03
N ARG A 13 -2.99 -64.92 -1.28
CA ARG A 13 -2.96 -63.73 -2.13
C ARG A 13 -3.85 -62.62 -1.55
N LEU A 14 -3.23 -61.50 -1.20
CA LEU A 14 -3.94 -60.24 -0.95
C LEU A 14 -4.36 -59.64 -2.29
N ARG A 15 -5.67 -59.57 -2.50
CA ARG A 15 -6.32 -58.80 -3.56
C ARG A 15 -5.88 -57.34 -3.45
N ALA A 16 -5.49 -56.76 -4.58
CA ALA A 16 -5.23 -55.35 -4.74
C ALA A 16 -6.48 -54.53 -4.36
N LEU A 17 -6.42 -53.85 -3.21
CA LEU A 17 -7.25 -52.68 -2.96
C LEU A 17 -6.56 -51.52 -3.68
N ALA A 18 -7.16 -51.09 -4.78
CA ALA A 18 -6.79 -49.88 -5.47
C ALA A 18 -6.97 -48.70 -4.50
N THR A 19 -5.89 -48.30 -3.84
CA THR A 19 -5.81 -47.00 -3.18
C THR A 19 -5.89 -45.95 -4.28
N PHE A 20 -7.04 -45.28 -4.37
CA PHE A 20 -7.20 -44.05 -5.12
C PHE A 20 -6.24 -43.02 -4.51
N ARG A 21 -5.00 -42.96 -5.02
CA ARG A 21 -4.09 -41.85 -4.75
C ARG A 21 -4.70 -40.65 -5.47
N LEU A 22 -5.27 -39.73 -4.71
CA LEU A 22 -5.42 -38.36 -5.17
C LEU A 22 -4.07 -37.93 -5.76
N PRO A 23 -4.05 -37.30 -6.96
CA PRO A 23 -2.80 -36.78 -7.49
C PRO A 23 -2.21 -35.84 -6.43
N ARG A 24 -1.02 -36.19 -5.93
CA ARG A 24 -0.20 -35.21 -5.20
C ARG A 24 -0.09 -34.02 -6.13
N MET A 25 -0.69 -32.89 -5.74
CA MET A 25 -0.39 -31.63 -6.37
C MET A 25 1.14 -31.49 -6.34
N PRO A 26 1.78 -31.07 -7.43
CA PRO A 26 3.20 -30.82 -7.39
C PRO A 26 3.43 -29.81 -6.26
N GLU A 27 4.22 -30.24 -5.28
CA GLU A 27 4.82 -29.39 -4.27
C GLU A 27 5.55 -28.32 -5.08
N ALA A 28 4.94 -27.14 -5.21
CA ALA A 28 5.50 -26.06 -5.98
C ALA A 28 6.77 -25.68 -5.25
N ALA A 29 7.89 -26.21 -5.72
CA ALA A 29 9.21 -25.68 -5.41
C ALA A 29 9.08 -24.17 -5.49
N VAL A 30 9.42 -23.48 -4.41
CA VAL A 30 9.50 -22.02 -4.35
C VAL A 30 10.29 -21.58 -5.57
N ARG A 31 9.61 -21.12 -6.63
CA ARG A 31 10.29 -20.40 -7.70
C ARG A 31 10.93 -19.20 -7.00
N GLY A 32 12.26 -19.09 -7.10
CA GLY A 32 12.99 -17.99 -6.50
C GLY A 32 12.33 -16.68 -6.91
N TRP A 33 11.90 -15.89 -5.93
CA TRP A 33 11.28 -14.60 -6.22
C TRP A 33 12.32 -13.68 -6.86
N THR A 34 11.91 -12.94 -7.87
CA THR A 34 12.68 -11.84 -8.46
C THR A 34 11.75 -10.65 -8.66
N PRO A 35 12.26 -9.41 -8.80
CA PRO A 35 11.42 -8.27 -9.13
C PRO A 35 10.54 -8.46 -10.38
N SER A 36 10.89 -9.40 -11.27
CA SER A 36 10.17 -9.69 -12.51
C SER A 36 9.27 -10.94 -12.44
N SER A 37 9.21 -11.66 -11.32
CA SER A 37 8.45 -12.93 -11.22
C SER A 37 6.95 -12.77 -11.46
N TRP A 38 6.42 -11.57 -11.25
CA TRP A 38 5.02 -11.19 -11.53
C TRP A 38 4.65 -11.24 -13.02
N ARG A 39 5.61 -11.08 -13.94
CA ARG A 39 5.35 -10.95 -15.40
C ARG A 39 4.72 -12.20 -16.03
N GLY A 40 4.83 -13.35 -15.36
CA GLY A 40 4.21 -14.61 -15.78
C GLY A 40 2.81 -14.84 -15.22
N LEU A 41 2.24 -13.88 -14.50
CA LEU A 41 0.94 -13.99 -13.83
C LEU A 41 -0.06 -12.97 -14.39
N GLU A 42 -1.34 -13.20 -14.12
CA GLU A 42 -2.41 -12.28 -14.50
C GLU A 42 -2.26 -10.95 -13.74
N ALA A 43 -2.14 -9.86 -14.50
CA ALA A 43 -2.05 -8.49 -13.97
C ALA A 43 -3.29 -7.71 -14.39
N LEU A 44 -4.04 -7.21 -13.40
CA LEU A 44 -5.22 -6.37 -13.66
C LEU A 44 -4.85 -4.89 -13.58
N GLN A 45 -5.63 -4.05 -14.25
CA GLN A 45 -5.52 -2.57 -14.20
C GLN A 45 -4.24 -1.97 -14.80
N MET A 46 -3.30 -2.77 -15.30
CA MET A 46 -2.10 -2.34 -16.03
C MET A 46 -2.46 -1.48 -17.26
N ALA A 47 -1.53 -0.61 -17.67
CA ALA A 47 -1.55 -0.02 -18.99
C ALA A 47 -1.00 -1.03 -20.02
N GLU A 48 -1.50 -0.96 -21.25
CA GLU A 48 -1.00 -1.72 -22.40
C GLU A 48 -0.29 -0.75 -23.34
N TRP A 49 1.04 -0.68 -23.22
CA TRP A 49 1.82 0.23 -24.03
C TRP A 49 1.78 -0.18 -25.51
N GLU A 50 1.21 0.68 -26.36
CA GLU A 50 1.16 0.45 -27.81
C GLU A 50 2.59 0.32 -28.39
N ASP A 51 3.47 1.25 -28.01
CA ASP A 51 4.89 1.19 -28.34
C ASP A 51 5.68 0.59 -27.17
N LYS A 52 5.83 -0.73 -27.21
CA LYS A 52 6.60 -1.48 -26.21
C LYS A 52 8.08 -1.08 -26.17
N ALA A 53 8.67 -0.72 -27.31
CA ALA A 53 10.08 -0.33 -27.37
C ALA A 53 10.30 1.03 -26.69
N ALA A 54 9.37 1.97 -26.87
CA ALA A 54 9.36 3.24 -26.14
C ALA A 54 9.19 3.01 -24.63
N ALA A 55 8.23 2.16 -24.23
CA ALA A 55 8.03 1.81 -22.82
C ALA A 55 9.28 1.18 -22.20
N ASP A 56 9.90 0.19 -22.85
CA ASP A 56 11.12 -0.46 -22.37
C ASP A 56 12.29 0.53 -22.22
N LYS A 57 12.40 1.50 -23.14
CA LYS A 57 13.40 2.58 -23.05
C LYS A 57 13.16 3.47 -21.83
N VAL A 58 11.92 3.86 -21.56
CA VAL A 58 11.55 4.66 -20.37
C VAL A 58 11.79 3.89 -19.09
N LEU A 59 11.33 2.65 -19.00
CA LEU A 59 11.50 1.77 -17.83
C LEU A 59 12.98 1.49 -17.54
N THR A 60 13.79 1.25 -18.58
CA THR A 60 15.25 1.10 -18.44
C THR A 60 15.90 2.36 -17.89
N LYS A 61 15.45 3.54 -18.33
CA LYS A 61 15.93 4.83 -17.82
C LYS A 61 15.56 5.00 -16.35
N LEU A 62 14.31 4.75 -15.96
CA LEU A 62 13.83 4.78 -14.57
C LEU A 62 14.63 3.82 -13.68
N GLY A 63 14.98 2.63 -14.18
CA GLY A 63 15.86 1.66 -13.52
C GLY A 63 17.25 2.17 -13.15
N ARG A 64 17.74 3.21 -13.82
CA ARG A 64 19.07 3.80 -13.60
C ARG A 64 19.04 5.07 -12.76
N LEU A 65 17.88 5.70 -12.60
CA LEU A 65 17.75 6.93 -11.81
C LEU A 65 17.89 6.61 -10.31
N PRO A 66 18.30 7.60 -9.50
CA PRO A 66 18.30 7.47 -8.04
C PRO A 66 16.94 7.03 -7.50
N PRO A 67 16.91 6.28 -6.38
CA PRO A 67 15.64 5.97 -5.72
C PRO A 67 15.00 7.24 -5.11
N LEU A 68 13.68 7.23 -4.95
CA LEU A 68 12.94 8.34 -4.32
C LEU A 68 13.08 8.33 -2.79
N VAL A 69 13.24 7.13 -2.20
CA VAL A 69 13.45 6.94 -0.75
C VAL A 69 14.60 5.96 -0.50
N GLN A 70 15.11 5.91 0.72
CA GLN A 70 16.16 4.96 1.12
C GLN A 70 15.55 3.73 1.82
N ALA A 71 16.21 2.58 1.68
CA ALA A 71 15.78 1.34 2.33
C ALA A 71 15.73 1.45 3.87
N SER A 72 16.64 2.21 4.47
CA SER A 72 16.64 2.48 5.91
C SER A 72 15.41 3.26 6.38
N GLU A 73 14.86 4.14 5.54
CA GLU A 73 13.63 4.89 5.84
C GLU A 73 12.40 3.98 5.79
N ALA A 74 12.36 3.03 4.85
CA ALA A 74 11.33 2.00 4.79
C ALA A 74 11.37 1.07 6.03
N GLU A 75 12.57 0.67 6.48
CA GLU A 75 12.73 -0.13 7.71
C GLU A 75 12.37 0.67 8.98
N ARG A 76 12.66 1.98 8.99
CA ARG A 76 12.18 2.89 10.03
C ARG A 76 10.66 2.93 10.08
N LEU A 77 9.97 3.09 8.94
CA LEU A 77 8.52 3.05 8.86
C LEU A 77 7.96 1.71 9.34
N LYS A 78 8.57 0.59 8.92
CA LYS A 78 8.16 -0.75 9.36
C LYS A 78 8.22 -0.91 10.88
N SER A 79 9.28 -0.40 11.50
CA SER A 79 9.43 -0.40 12.96
C SER A 79 8.33 0.43 13.67
N LEU A 80 7.95 1.57 13.08
CA LEU A 80 6.87 2.42 13.59
C LEU A 80 5.49 1.78 13.40
N LEU A 81 5.27 1.09 12.27
CA LEU A 81 4.07 0.29 12.03
C LEU A 81 3.99 -0.90 12.99
N ALA A 82 5.12 -1.53 13.33
CA ALA A 82 5.15 -2.57 14.36
C ALA A 82 4.65 -2.04 15.71
N ALA A 83 5.08 -0.83 16.09
CA ALA A 83 4.58 -0.15 17.29
C ALA A 83 3.08 0.18 17.19
N ALA A 84 2.60 0.64 16.03
CA ALA A 84 1.17 0.86 15.80
C ALA A 84 0.36 -0.45 15.93
N GLY A 85 0.85 -1.55 15.37
CA GLY A 85 0.24 -2.88 15.49
C GLY A 85 0.18 -3.42 16.92
N ARG A 86 1.11 -3.00 17.80
CA ARG A 86 1.09 -3.28 19.24
C ARG A 86 0.25 -2.28 20.04
N GLY A 87 -0.35 -1.29 19.39
CA GLY A 87 -1.16 -0.26 20.03
C GLY A 87 -0.34 0.81 20.75
N GLU A 88 0.95 0.96 20.44
CA GLU A 88 1.85 1.98 21.02
C GLU A 88 1.81 3.31 20.25
N ARG A 89 1.24 3.31 19.04
CA ARG A 89 1.15 4.47 18.15
C ARG A 89 -0.20 4.50 17.44
N PHE A 90 -0.60 5.69 17.00
CA PHE A 90 -1.76 5.87 16.13
C PHE A 90 -1.34 6.29 14.73
N LEU A 91 -1.81 5.59 13.71
CA LEU A 91 -1.47 5.86 12.31
C LEU A 91 -2.47 6.86 11.70
N ILE A 92 -1.94 7.91 11.07
CA ILE A 92 -2.67 8.79 10.17
C ILE A 92 -2.09 8.63 8.77
N GLN A 93 -2.92 8.22 7.83
CA GLN A 93 -2.57 8.23 6.40
C GLN A 93 -3.57 9.07 5.62
N GLY A 94 -3.09 9.97 4.76
CA GLY A 94 -3.97 10.83 3.97
C GLY A 94 -3.23 11.57 2.88
N GLY A 95 -3.97 12.20 1.98
CA GLY A 95 -3.44 12.92 0.82
C GLY A 95 -4.36 12.73 -0.38
N ASP A 96 -3.86 13.00 -1.57
CA ASP A 96 -4.69 13.02 -2.77
C ASP A 96 -5.20 11.62 -3.15
N CYS A 97 -6.40 11.58 -3.76
CA CYS A 97 -6.93 10.36 -4.35
C CYS A 97 -6.05 9.92 -5.52
N ALA A 98 -5.72 10.87 -6.40
CA ALA A 98 -4.74 10.76 -7.46
C ALA A 98 -4.05 12.12 -7.59
N GLU A 99 -2.73 12.15 -7.46
CA GLU A 99 -1.94 13.34 -7.72
C GLU A 99 -2.01 13.71 -9.20
N ARG A 100 -1.83 14.99 -9.50
CA ARG A 100 -1.76 15.53 -10.86
C ARG A 100 -0.41 16.22 -11.05
N PHE A 101 0.16 16.18 -12.24
CA PHE A 101 1.42 16.89 -12.51
C PHE A 101 1.27 18.39 -12.32
N MET A 102 0.14 18.95 -12.74
CA MET A 102 -0.19 20.37 -12.57
C MET A 102 -0.32 20.81 -11.10
N ASP A 103 -0.49 19.88 -10.17
CA ASP A 103 -0.68 20.16 -8.75
C ASP A 103 0.66 20.18 -7.97
N CYS A 104 1.78 19.98 -8.65
CA CYS A 104 3.12 20.02 -8.07
C CYS A 104 3.58 21.46 -7.82
N GLU A 105 2.88 22.16 -6.93
CA GLU A 105 3.08 23.56 -6.58
C GLU A 105 3.42 23.71 -5.09
N GLY A 106 4.41 24.55 -4.76
CA GLY A 106 4.97 24.67 -3.40
C GLY A 106 3.91 24.91 -2.31
N ASP A 107 3.04 25.89 -2.51
CA ASP A 107 1.99 26.26 -1.54
C ASP A 107 1.01 25.10 -1.29
N ARG A 108 0.66 24.34 -2.34
CA ARG A 108 -0.21 23.17 -2.22
C ARG A 108 0.48 22.04 -1.48
N LEU A 109 1.72 21.74 -1.84
CA LEU A 109 2.52 20.69 -1.19
C LEU A 109 2.72 20.98 0.30
N GLU A 110 3.05 22.24 0.65
CA GLU A 110 3.13 22.69 2.04
C GLU A 110 1.78 22.46 2.75
N THR A 111 0.69 22.98 2.19
CA THR A 111 -0.65 22.90 2.80
C THR A 111 -1.06 21.44 3.07
N GLN A 112 -0.80 20.55 2.11
CA GLN A 112 -1.15 19.14 2.21
C GLN A 112 -0.35 18.42 3.29
N LEU A 113 0.97 18.62 3.33
CA LEU A 113 1.80 18.00 4.37
C LEU A 113 1.45 18.56 5.76
N LYS A 114 1.25 19.88 5.87
CA LYS A 114 0.89 20.56 7.11
C LYS A 114 -0.42 20.03 7.66
N LEU A 115 -1.43 19.81 6.81
CA LEU A 115 -2.68 19.16 7.20
C LEU A 115 -2.45 17.77 7.81
N ILE A 116 -1.64 16.92 7.17
CA ILE A 116 -1.37 15.57 7.67
C ILE A 116 -0.64 15.60 9.02
N LEU A 117 0.37 16.48 9.18
CA LEU A 117 1.09 16.65 10.44
C LEU A 117 0.16 17.16 11.54
N GLN A 118 -0.69 18.13 11.25
CA GLN A 118 -1.66 18.69 12.20
C GLN A 118 -2.72 17.66 12.61
N MET A 119 -3.21 16.83 11.69
CA MET A 119 -4.07 15.69 12.02
C MET A 119 -3.37 14.70 12.96
N GLY A 120 -2.07 14.46 12.75
CA GLY A 120 -1.25 13.69 13.69
C GLY A 120 -1.18 14.32 15.09
N MET A 121 -0.91 15.63 15.17
CA MET A 121 -0.88 16.37 16.44
C MET A 121 -2.21 16.30 17.19
N ILE A 122 -3.33 16.45 16.48
CA ILE A 122 -4.70 16.32 17.01
C ILE A 122 -4.94 14.90 17.52
N ALA A 123 -4.62 13.89 16.71
CA ALA A 123 -4.82 12.49 17.08
C ALA A 123 -3.99 12.12 18.32
N GLU A 124 -2.74 12.55 18.41
CA GLU A 124 -1.92 12.34 19.59
C GLU A 124 -2.51 13.01 20.83
N HIS A 125 -3.00 14.24 20.71
CA HIS A 125 -3.63 14.96 21.81
C HIS A 125 -4.87 14.23 22.35
N ILE A 126 -5.72 13.70 21.46
CA ILE A 126 -6.96 13.01 21.83
C ILE A 126 -6.71 11.59 22.34
N ILE A 127 -5.82 10.85 21.70
CA ILE A 127 -5.62 9.41 21.94
C ILE A 127 -4.54 9.16 23.00
N GLY A 128 -3.68 10.13 23.26
CA GLY A 128 -2.55 10.01 24.20
C GLY A 128 -1.44 9.09 23.69
N LYS A 129 -1.37 8.83 22.38
CA LYS A 129 -0.37 7.97 21.73
C LYS A 129 0.33 8.71 20.60
N PRO A 130 1.66 8.56 20.43
CA PRO A 130 2.38 9.20 19.35
C PRO A 130 1.77 8.89 17.98
N ALA A 131 1.60 9.93 17.17
CA ALA A 131 1.13 9.77 15.80
C ALA A 131 2.25 9.25 14.87
N LEU A 132 1.85 8.48 13.87
CA LEU A 132 2.66 8.11 12.71
C LEU A 132 1.98 8.69 11.46
N CYS A 133 2.65 9.60 10.76
CA CYS A 133 2.08 10.30 9.60
C CYS A 133 2.60 9.71 8.29
N ILE A 134 1.68 9.21 7.45
CA ILE A 134 1.96 8.70 6.11
C ILE A 134 1.18 9.52 5.08
N ALA A 135 1.87 10.24 4.22
CA ALA A 135 1.26 11.04 3.16
C ALA A 135 1.09 10.22 1.87
N ARG A 136 -0.09 10.31 1.25
CA ARG A 136 -0.36 9.84 -0.11
C ARG A 136 0.13 10.89 -1.10
N ILE A 137 1.43 10.85 -1.38
CA ILE A 137 2.15 11.93 -2.08
C ILE A 137 3.43 11.39 -2.73
N ALA A 138 3.92 12.08 -3.76
CA ALA A 138 5.13 11.74 -4.50
C ALA A 138 5.11 10.35 -5.14
N GLY A 139 3.98 9.96 -5.74
CA GLY A 139 3.88 8.70 -6.48
C GLY A 139 2.46 8.24 -6.79
N GLN A 140 1.43 8.87 -6.23
CA GLN A 140 0.01 8.50 -6.37
C GLN A 140 -0.60 9.01 -7.69
N TYR A 141 0.13 8.89 -8.81
CA TYR A 141 -0.29 9.33 -10.13
C TYR A 141 -1.04 8.26 -10.94
N GLY A 142 -1.29 7.08 -10.37
CA GLY A 142 -2.08 6.01 -10.98
C GLY A 142 -3.45 5.87 -10.34
N LYS A 143 -4.47 5.53 -11.13
CA LYS A 143 -5.83 5.26 -10.66
C LYS A 143 -6.47 4.05 -11.35
N PRO A 144 -6.90 3.02 -10.60
CA PRO A 144 -7.66 1.92 -11.18
C PRO A 144 -9.05 2.40 -11.62
N ARG A 145 -9.58 1.80 -12.70
CA ARG A 145 -10.87 2.18 -13.29
C ARG A 145 -11.80 0.97 -13.38
N SER A 146 -13.08 1.21 -13.15
CA SER A 146 -14.12 0.19 -13.30
C SER A 146 -14.37 -0.20 -14.76
N LYS A 147 -14.11 0.72 -15.70
CA LYS A 147 -14.23 0.51 -17.15
C LYS A 147 -12.99 1.06 -17.86
N PRO A 148 -12.55 0.45 -18.97
CA PRO A 148 -11.43 0.95 -19.75
C PRO A 148 -11.75 2.25 -20.50
N THR A 149 -13.02 2.47 -20.84
CA THR A 149 -13.53 3.65 -21.55
C THR A 149 -14.57 4.41 -20.73
N GLU A 150 -14.80 5.68 -21.07
CA GLU A 150 -15.86 6.54 -20.56
C GLU A 150 -16.46 7.39 -21.67
N VAL A 151 -17.75 7.76 -21.53
CA VAL A 151 -18.44 8.62 -22.48
C VAL A 151 -18.31 10.07 -22.02
N VAL A 152 -17.76 10.92 -22.87
CA VAL A 152 -17.58 12.35 -22.60
C VAL A 152 -18.38 13.16 -23.61
N GLU A 153 -19.15 14.13 -23.11
CA GLU A 153 -19.94 15.03 -23.95
C GLU A 153 -19.05 15.77 -24.95
N GLY A 154 -19.42 15.74 -26.24
CA GLY A 154 -18.64 16.34 -27.33
C GLY A 154 -17.53 15.45 -27.91
N TYR A 155 -17.12 14.37 -27.24
CA TYR A 155 -16.03 13.48 -27.70
C TYR A 155 -16.45 12.03 -27.91
N GLY A 156 -17.61 11.63 -27.40
CA GLY A 156 -18.09 10.26 -27.49
C GLY A 156 -17.39 9.33 -26.50
N GLU A 157 -17.22 8.05 -26.88
CA GLU A 157 -16.53 7.06 -26.05
C GLU A 157 -15.02 7.16 -26.23
N ILE A 158 -14.31 7.48 -25.14
CA ILE A 158 -12.85 7.63 -25.12
C ILE A 158 -12.22 6.82 -23.97
N MET A 159 -10.90 6.66 -23.98
CA MET A 159 -10.20 5.95 -22.90
C MET A 159 -10.38 6.68 -21.56
N SER A 160 -10.67 5.91 -20.53
CA SER A 160 -10.79 6.40 -19.16
C SER A 160 -9.47 7.04 -18.70
N PHE A 161 -9.55 8.14 -17.98
CA PHE A 161 -8.38 8.74 -17.32
C PHE A 161 -7.90 7.79 -16.23
N LYS A 162 -6.66 7.28 -16.35
CA LYS A 162 -6.06 6.29 -15.45
C LYS A 162 -4.99 6.89 -14.54
N GLY A 163 -4.94 8.22 -14.45
CA GLY A 163 -3.91 8.93 -13.69
C GLY A 163 -2.81 9.46 -14.61
N ASP A 164 -2.14 10.54 -14.17
CA ASP A 164 -1.18 11.28 -15.01
C ASP A 164 0.05 10.46 -15.40
N ASN A 165 0.35 9.36 -14.69
CA ASN A 165 1.37 8.37 -15.10
C ASN A 165 1.00 7.59 -16.37
N ILE A 166 -0.28 7.56 -16.75
CA ILE A 166 -0.78 6.74 -17.85
C ILE A 166 -1.23 7.61 -19.02
N ASN A 167 -2.13 8.56 -18.76
CA ASN A 167 -2.69 9.45 -19.78
C ASN A 167 -3.09 10.79 -19.16
N GLY A 168 -3.37 11.78 -20.01
CA GLY A 168 -3.85 13.09 -19.58
C GLY A 168 -5.33 13.11 -19.25
N TYR A 169 -5.76 14.18 -18.59
CA TYR A 169 -7.17 14.39 -18.24
C TYR A 169 -7.99 14.93 -19.41
N ALA A 170 -7.39 15.77 -20.25
CA ALA A 170 -8.06 16.33 -21.41
C ALA A 170 -8.56 15.20 -22.32
N PRO A 171 -9.77 15.31 -22.90
CA PRO A 171 -10.32 14.28 -23.79
C PRO A 171 -9.43 13.92 -24.98
N GLU A 172 -8.63 14.87 -25.47
CA GLU A 172 -7.67 14.68 -26.58
C GLU A 172 -6.39 13.96 -26.16
N ASP A 173 -6.14 13.86 -24.86
CA ASP A 173 -4.89 13.37 -24.27
C ASP A 173 -5.12 12.04 -23.53
N ARG A 174 -6.04 11.19 -24.02
CA ARG A 174 -6.40 9.92 -23.38
C ARG A 174 -5.58 8.71 -23.81
N LYS A 175 -4.70 8.89 -24.80
CA LYS A 175 -3.78 7.84 -25.24
C LYS A 175 -2.78 7.52 -24.12
N TRP A 176 -2.45 6.24 -23.96
CA TRP A 176 -1.44 5.82 -23.00
C TRP A 176 -0.05 6.17 -23.50
N ASP A 177 0.71 6.89 -22.68
CA ASP A 177 2.01 7.42 -23.03
C ASP A 177 3.06 7.01 -21.97
N PRO A 178 4.04 6.15 -22.33
CA PRO A 178 5.05 5.71 -21.38
C PRO A 178 5.96 6.85 -20.89
N ASP A 179 6.14 7.94 -21.64
CA ASP A 179 6.97 9.07 -21.19
C ASP A 179 6.40 9.75 -19.94
N ARG A 180 5.10 9.58 -19.68
CA ARG A 180 4.46 10.04 -18.45
C ARG A 180 4.98 9.34 -17.20
N LEU A 181 5.44 8.09 -17.29
CA LEU A 181 6.08 7.41 -16.16
C LEU A 181 7.36 8.14 -15.73
N LEU A 182 8.13 8.63 -16.71
CA LEU A 182 9.33 9.42 -16.45
C LEU A 182 8.98 10.80 -15.87
N GLN A 183 7.94 11.45 -16.38
CA GLN A 183 7.43 12.71 -15.82
C GLN A 183 6.98 12.51 -14.37
N GLY A 184 6.25 11.44 -14.07
CA GLY A 184 5.80 11.12 -12.72
C GLY A 184 6.95 10.91 -11.74
N TYR A 185 8.03 10.25 -12.16
CA TYR A 185 9.25 10.16 -11.36
C TYR A 185 9.83 11.54 -11.02
N PHE A 186 9.95 12.44 -12.00
CA PHE A 186 10.52 13.76 -11.76
C PHE A 186 9.63 14.66 -10.89
N HIS A 187 8.31 14.59 -11.05
CA HIS A 187 7.39 15.26 -10.13
C HIS A 187 7.50 14.68 -8.71
N SER A 188 7.54 13.36 -8.57
CA SER A 188 7.74 12.70 -7.27
C SER A 188 9.04 13.14 -6.59
N ALA A 189 10.13 13.21 -7.35
CA ALA A 189 11.43 13.67 -6.85
C ALA A 189 11.40 15.15 -6.44
N ALA A 190 10.78 16.02 -7.23
CA ALA A 190 10.63 17.43 -6.92
C ALA A 190 9.80 17.64 -5.65
N THR A 191 8.66 16.94 -5.53
CA THR A 191 7.80 16.95 -4.35
C THR A 191 8.53 16.49 -3.10
N LEU A 192 9.20 15.34 -3.13
CA LEU A 192 9.96 14.84 -1.99
C LEU A 192 11.08 15.78 -1.57
N ASN A 193 11.84 16.31 -2.53
CA ASN A 193 12.91 17.27 -2.25
C ASN A 193 12.36 18.54 -1.58
N PHE A 194 11.27 19.10 -2.12
CA PHE A 194 10.61 20.28 -1.55
C PHE A 194 10.13 20.00 -0.12
N LEU A 195 9.40 18.91 0.12
CA LEU A 195 8.83 18.60 1.43
C LEU A 195 9.89 18.30 2.49
N ARG A 196 10.98 17.62 2.12
CA ARG A 196 12.12 17.39 3.02
C ARG A 196 12.84 18.70 3.36
N GLY A 197 13.00 19.61 2.40
CA GLY A 197 13.55 20.95 2.64
C GLY A 197 12.64 21.80 3.52
N PHE A 198 11.34 21.80 3.23
CA PHE A 198 10.32 22.50 4.01
C PHE A 198 10.33 22.04 5.47
N THR A 199 10.24 20.73 5.73
CA THR A 199 10.22 20.19 7.09
C THR A 199 11.51 20.41 7.87
N ALA A 200 12.67 20.47 7.21
CA ALA A 200 13.95 20.75 7.87
C ALA A 200 14.08 22.22 8.34
N GLY A 201 13.41 23.16 7.65
CA GLY A 201 13.49 24.60 7.94
C GLY A 201 12.21 25.21 8.53
N ALA A 202 11.16 24.42 8.75
CA ALA A 202 9.86 24.93 9.16
C ALA A 202 9.87 25.47 10.60
N ASP A 203 9.18 26.59 10.82
CA ASP A 203 8.89 27.10 12.17
C ASP A 203 7.87 26.16 12.86
N PRO A 204 8.23 25.54 14.01
CA PRO A 204 7.34 24.68 14.76
C PRO A 204 6.00 25.34 15.12
N LYS A 205 6.01 26.65 15.45
CA LYS A 205 4.78 27.38 15.78
C LYS A 205 3.86 27.49 14.58
N ALA A 206 4.43 27.82 13.42
CA ALA A 206 3.68 27.90 12.17
C ALA A 206 3.12 26.53 11.76
N LEU A 207 3.86 25.43 11.96
CA LEU A 207 3.38 24.06 11.72
C LEU A 207 2.24 23.66 12.67
N ALA A 208 2.35 24.00 13.95
CA ALA A 208 1.37 23.66 14.96
C ALA A 208 0.12 24.58 14.96
N ALA A 209 0.12 25.63 14.14
CA ALA A 209 -1.00 26.57 14.02
C ALA A 209 -2.18 25.95 13.27
N ILE A 210 -3.07 25.27 14.00
CA ILE A 210 -4.28 24.65 13.46
C ILE A 210 -5.35 25.73 13.24
N ASP A 211 -5.74 25.92 11.97
CA ASP A 211 -6.86 26.78 11.61
C ASP A 211 -8.17 26.00 11.57
N VAL A 212 -9.08 26.33 12.47
CA VAL A 212 -10.43 25.76 12.53
C VAL A 212 -11.49 26.70 11.96
N SER A 213 -11.13 27.84 11.36
CA SER A 213 -12.05 28.88 10.89
C SER A 213 -13.15 28.35 9.96
N ALA A 214 -12.83 27.35 9.12
CA ALA A 214 -13.77 26.66 8.24
C ALA A 214 -14.89 25.91 9.01
N LEU A 215 -14.69 25.63 10.30
CA LEU A 215 -15.64 24.89 11.17
C LEU A 215 -16.51 25.83 12.02
N LYS A 216 -16.59 27.12 11.69
CA LYS A 216 -17.39 28.12 12.44
C LYS A 216 -18.86 27.72 12.62
N GLY A 217 -19.42 26.93 11.71
CA GLY A 217 -20.80 26.40 11.81
C GLY A 217 -20.98 25.21 12.75
N SER A 218 -19.91 24.69 13.36
CA SER A 218 -19.97 23.56 14.28
C SER A 218 -20.67 23.96 15.59
N PRO A 219 -21.56 23.10 16.15
CA PRO A 219 -22.16 23.35 17.46
C PRO A 219 -21.16 23.58 18.60
N ASP A 220 -19.95 23.00 18.49
CA ASP A 220 -18.87 23.12 19.49
C ASP A 220 -17.66 23.91 18.94
N PHE A 221 -17.90 24.98 18.19
CA PHE A 221 -16.81 25.75 17.58
C PHE A 221 -15.84 26.35 18.61
N ASP A 222 -16.33 26.83 19.75
CA ASP A 222 -15.47 27.38 20.81
C ASP A 222 -14.59 26.30 21.46
N GLY A 223 -15.11 25.09 21.68
CA GLY A 223 -14.32 23.95 22.16
C GLY A 223 -13.24 23.52 21.17
N LEU A 224 -13.57 23.47 19.88
CA LEU A 224 -12.60 23.19 18.81
C LEU A 224 -11.49 24.26 18.77
N LYS A 225 -11.86 25.54 18.88
CA LYS A 225 -10.91 26.66 18.91
C LYS A 225 -9.99 26.61 20.13
N GLN A 226 -10.53 26.25 21.29
CA GLN A 226 -9.73 26.08 22.50
C GLN A 226 -8.75 24.90 22.36
N SER A 227 -9.23 23.75 21.87
CA SER A 227 -8.40 22.56 21.61
C SER A 227 -7.27 22.87 20.62
N ALA A 228 -7.56 23.58 19.53
CA ALA A 228 -6.56 24.00 18.55
C ALA A 228 -5.46 24.88 19.17
N ARG A 229 -5.82 25.79 20.09
CA ARG A 229 -4.85 26.62 20.81
C ARG A 229 -3.98 25.82 21.76
N GLU A 230 -4.57 24.88 22.50
CA GLU A 230 -3.85 24.01 23.43
C GLU A 230 -2.85 23.11 22.70
N ILE A 231 -3.28 22.52 21.58
CA ILE A 231 -2.40 21.74 20.70
C ILE A 231 -1.28 22.62 20.14
N GLY A 232 -1.61 23.80 19.61
CA GLY A 232 -0.64 24.75 19.10
C GLY A 232 0.41 25.14 20.14
N ALA A 233 -0.01 25.39 21.39
CA ALA A 233 0.89 25.69 22.49
C ALA A 233 1.77 24.48 22.87
N LYS A 234 1.22 23.26 22.91
CA LYS A 234 1.97 22.01 23.21
C LYS A 234 3.14 21.80 22.24
N TYR A 235 2.95 22.09 20.96
CA TYR A 235 3.94 21.83 19.90
C TYR A 235 4.72 23.07 19.45
N ALA A 236 4.56 24.20 20.13
CA ALA A 236 5.16 25.48 19.75
C ALA A 236 6.70 25.47 19.64
N GLU A 237 7.37 24.55 20.34
CA GLU A 237 8.84 24.44 20.37
C GLU A 237 9.36 23.15 19.72
N GLY A 238 8.46 22.28 19.23
CA GLY A 238 8.83 20.92 18.81
C GLY A 238 7.73 20.20 18.06
N ALA A 239 7.16 20.84 17.04
CA ALA A 239 6.17 20.22 16.17
C ALA A 239 6.78 19.02 15.42
N PRO A 240 6.07 17.87 15.34
CA PRO A 240 6.55 16.73 14.57
C PRO A 240 6.67 17.08 13.09
N THR A 241 7.80 16.69 12.50
CA THR A 241 8.13 16.92 11.08
C THR A 241 8.38 15.62 10.30
N GLU A 242 8.50 14.47 10.99
CA GLU A 242 8.69 13.17 10.35
C GLU A 242 7.41 12.76 9.60
N PHE A 243 7.55 12.47 8.30
CA PHE A 243 6.49 11.93 7.47
C PHE A 243 7.05 10.85 6.56
N PHE A 244 6.17 9.95 6.12
CA PHE A 244 6.49 8.93 5.14
C PHE A 244 5.59 9.08 3.91
N THR A 245 6.01 8.54 2.78
CA THR A 245 5.25 8.57 1.53
C THR A 245 4.67 7.21 1.21
N ALA A 246 3.49 7.20 0.60
CA ALA A 246 2.85 5.99 0.13
C ALA A 246 1.99 6.19 -1.12
N HIS A 247 1.93 5.16 -1.95
CA HIS A 247 0.99 5.09 -3.08
C HIS A 247 0.54 3.66 -3.38
N GLU A 248 -0.53 3.55 -4.17
CA GLU A 248 -0.95 2.28 -4.77
C GLU A 248 0.04 1.87 -5.87
N ALA A 249 0.72 0.73 -5.69
CA ALA A 249 1.62 0.16 -6.69
C ALA A 249 0.81 -0.50 -7.83
N MET A 250 0.16 0.34 -8.63
CA MET A 250 -0.76 -0.10 -9.68
C MET A 250 -0.01 -0.62 -10.93
N GLN A 251 1.01 0.11 -11.38
CA GLN A 251 1.78 -0.20 -12.60
C GLN A 251 3.06 -0.96 -12.26
N LEU A 252 2.99 -2.29 -12.24
CA LEU A 252 4.09 -3.13 -11.74
C LEU A 252 5.39 -3.01 -12.54
N ASP A 253 5.34 -2.59 -13.79
CA ASP A 253 6.53 -2.30 -14.59
C ASP A 253 7.28 -1.06 -14.11
N LEU A 254 6.57 0.02 -13.76
CA LEU A 254 7.15 1.18 -13.08
C LEU A 254 7.73 0.77 -11.71
N GLU A 255 6.98 0.00 -10.93
CA GLU A 255 7.38 -0.41 -9.58
C GLU A 255 8.61 -1.34 -9.62
N GLU A 256 8.65 -2.28 -10.55
CA GLU A 256 9.83 -3.11 -10.83
C GLU A 256 11.02 -2.24 -11.23
N ALA A 257 10.83 -1.24 -12.11
CA ALA A 257 11.87 -0.31 -12.51
C ALA A 257 12.39 0.55 -11.35
N LEU A 258 11.61 0.76 -10.29
CA LEU A 258 12.02 1.49 -9.08
C LEU A 258 12.43 0.58 -7.91
N THR A 259 12.46 -0.73 -8.14
CA THR A 259 12.98 -1.70 -7.17
C THR A 259 14.50 -1.76 -7.19
N ARG A 260 15.11 -1.82 -6.00
CA ARG A 260 16.57 -1.91 -5.82
C ARG A 260 16.92 -3.05 -4.87
N LYS A 261 17.99 -3.77 -5.19
CA LYS A 261 18.62 -4.72 -4.26
C LYS A 261 19.51 -3.94 -3.28
N VAL A 262 19.29 -4.12 -1.97
CA VAL A 262 20.08 -3.52 -0.89
C VAL A 262 20.44 -4.63 0.10
N GLY A 263 21.72 -5.00 0.16
CA GLY A 263 22.13 -6.27 0.79
C GLY A 263 21.46 -7.45 0.07
N GLU A 264 20.87 -8.38 0.80
CA GLU A 264 20.11 -9.51 0.22
C GLU A 264 18.62 -9.22 0.00
N LYS A 265 18.15 -8.04 0.38
CA LYS A 265 16.74 -7.65 0.28
C LYS A 265 16.47 -6.82 -0.96
N HIS A 266 15.24 -6.86 -1.46
CA HIS A 266 14.76 -5.98 -2.53
C HIS A 266 13.75 -5.01 -1.95
N TYR A 267 13.89 -3.73 -2.25
CA TYR A 267 12.93 -2.69 -1.85
C TYR A 267 12.40 -1.99 -3.08
N ASN A 268 11.10 -1.79 -3.11
CA ASN A 268 10.51 -0.83 -4.02
C ASN A 268 10.78 0.57 -3.45
N LEU A 269 11.76 1.28 -4.00
CA LEU A 269 12.16 2.59 -3.49
C LEU A 269 11.45 3.75 -4.22
N SER A 270 10.28 3.49 -4.80
CA SER A 270 9.35 4.52 -5.26
C SER A 270 8.67 5.24 -4.09
N ALA A 271 8.44 4.55 -2.97
CA ALA A 271 7.88 5.13 -1.74
C ALA A 271 8.28 4.31 -0.50
N HIS A 272 8.03 4.86 0.69
CA HIS A 272 8.32 4.18 1.95
C HIS A 272 7.40 2.97 2.16
N LEU A 273 6.11 3.16 1.90
CA LEU A 273 5.08 2.13 1.89
C LEU A 273 4.38 2.11 0.54
N VAL A 274 4.08 0.93 0.01
CA VAL A 274 3.21 0.76 -1.15
C VAL A 274 2.04 -0.13 -0.79
N TRP A 275 0.90 0.00 -1.45
CA TRP A 275 -0.25 -0.89 -1.21
C TRP A 275 -0.82 -1.54 -2.46
N ILE A 276 -1.47 -2.69 -2.25
CA ILE A 276 -2.29 -3.39 -3.26
C ILE A 276 -3.73 -2.89 -3.15
N GLY A 277 -4.31 -2.48 -4.27
CA GLY A 277 -5.70 -2.04 -4.37
C GLY A 277 -6.70 -3.19 -4.27
N ASP A 278 -7.95 -2.86 -3.94
CA ASP A 278 -9.04 -3.85 -3.77
C ASP A 278 -9.38 -4.59 -5.08
N ARG A 279 -8.99 -4.02 -6.23
CA ARG A 279 -9.18 -4.61 -7.57
C ARG A 279 -7.99 -5.45 -8.05
N THR A 280 -6.85 -5.39 -7.37
CA THR A 280 -5.59 -6.01 -7.79
C THR A 280 -5.04 -7.02 -6.77
N ARG A 281 -5.82 -7.36 -5.74
CA ARG A 281 -5.43 -8.25 -4.64
C ARG A 281 -5.68 -9.75 -4.88
N GLN A 282 -5.75 -10.20 -6.13
CA GLN A 282 -5.96 -11.60 -6.43
C GLN A 282 -4.77 -12.41 -5.89
N ILE A 283 -5.01 -13.40 -5.03
CA ILE A 283 -3.95 -14.15 -4.30
C ILE A 283 -2.90 -14.75 -5.25
N LYS A 284 -3.32 -15.19 -6.45
CA LYS A 284 -2.45 -15.77 -7.49
C LYS A 284 -2.09 -14.78 -8.60
N GLY A 285 -2.44 -13.51 -8.44
CA GLY A 285 -2.21 -12.44 -9.40
C GLY A 285 -0.83 -11.80 -9.27
N ALA A 286 -0.49 -11.00 -10.26
CA ALA A 286 0.80 -10.35 -10.41
C ALA A 286 1.15 -9.43 -9.23
N HIS A 287 0.21 -8.62 -8.73
CA HIS A 287 0.48 -7.68 -7.64
C HIS A 287 0.83 -8.39 -6.34
N VAL A 288 0.10 -9.45 -5.98
CA VAL A 288 0.41 -10.23 -4.76
C VAL A 288 1.78 -10.90 -4.89
N GLU A 289 2.13 -11.44 -6.06
CA GLU A 289 3.46 -12.02 -6.30
C GLU A 289 4.58 -10.98 -6.21
N TYR A 290 4.40 -9.79 -6.78
CA TYR A 290 5.38 -8.71 -6.67
C TYR A 290 5.58 -8.31 -5.20
N PHE A 291 4.48 -8.09 -4.48
CA PHE A 291 4.49 -7.68 -3.07
C PHE A 291 5.07 -8.74 -2.12
N ARG A 292 4.95 -10.03 -2.46
CA ARG A 292 5.48 -11.13 -1.66
C ARG A 292 6.98 -11.01 -1.38
N GLY A 293 7.77 -10.43 -2.28
CA GLY A 293 9.23 -10.41 -2.14
C GLY A 293 9.90 -9.03 -2.02
N ILE A 294 9.19 -7.91 -2.20
CA ILE A 294 9.73 -6.61 -1.78
C ILE A 294 9.80 -6.55 -0.25
N SER A 295 10.67 -5.72 0.33
CA SER A 295 10.95 -5.67 1.78
C SER A 295 10.35 -4.45 2.50
N ASN A 296 9.72 -3.54 1.76
CA ASN A 296 8.96 -2.40 2.30
C ASN A 296 7.90 -2.86 3.31
N PRO A 297 7.46 -2.04 4.28
CA PRO A 297 6.12 -2.22 4.81
C PRO A 297 5.09 -2.08 3.67
N ILE A 298 4.08 -2.93 3.66
CA ILE A 298 3.08 -3.00 2.60
C ILE A 298 1.66 -2.89 3.13
N GLY A 299 0.79 -2.26 2.35
CA GLY A 299 -0.65 -2.24 2.59
C GLY A 299 -1.42 -3.18 1.66
N VAL A 300 -2.58 -3.65 2.10
CA VAL A 300 -3.56 -4.30 1.22
C VAL A 300 -4.96 -3.84 1.55
N LYS A 301 -5.69 -3.38 0.53
CA LYS A 301 -7.07 -2.94 0.67
C LYS A 301 -8.00 -4.15 0.84
N VAL A 302 -8.89 -4.09 1.82
CA VAL A 302 -9.87 -5.15 2.11
C VAL A 302 -11.28 -4.54 2.10
N GLY A 303 -11.98 -4.75 0.98
CA GLY A 303 -13.37 -4.33 0.79
C GLY A 303 -14.41 -5.43 1.12
N PRO A 304 -15.70 -5.15 0.91
CA PRO A 304 -16.81 -6.06 1.25
C PRO A 304 -16.83 -7.40 0.51
N SER A 305 -16.08 -7.54 -0.59
CA SER A 305 -16.00 -8.77 -1.36
C SER A 305 -14.99 -9.77 -0.81
N MET A 306 -14.14 -9.37 0.14
CA MET A 306 -13.16 -10.24 0.76
C MET A 306 -13.86 -11.30 1.59
N LYS A 307 -13.45 -12.56 1.42
CA LYS A 307 -13.86 -13.68 2.27
C LYS A 307 -12.83 -13.93 3.36
N THR A 308 -13.24 -14.49 4.49
CA THR A 308 -12.38 -14.77 5.64
C THR A 308 -11.28 -15.79 5.34
N ASP A 309 -11.58 -16.83 4.57
CA ASP A 309 -10.60 -17.84 4.12
C ASP A 309 -9.60 -17.25 3.11
N GLU A 310 -10.09 -16.45 2.16
CA GLU A 310 -9.26 -15.70 1.22
C GLU A 310 -8.30 -14.75 1.97
N LEU A 311 -8.79 -14.02 2.96
CA LEU A 311 -7.98 -13.09 3.76
C LEU A 311 -6.87 -13.82 4.54
N GLN A 312 -7.16 -15.00 5.10
CA GLN A 312 -6.15 -15.80 5.80
C GLN A 312 -5.02 -16.22 4.87
N GLU A 313 -5.34 -16.69 3.67
CA GLU A 313 -4.32 -17.08 2.69
C GLU A 313 -3.52 -15.87 2.18
N LEU A 314 -4.19 -14.74 1.94
CA LEU A 314 -3.53 -13.51 1.51
C LEU A 314 -2.51 -13.02 2.55
N VAL A 315 -2.87 -13.04 3.84
CA VAL A 315 -1.96 -12.63 4.93
C VAL A 315 -0.76 -13.58 5.04
N LYS A 316 -0.96 -14.90 4.86
CA LYS A 316 0.14 -15.89 4.83
C LYS A 316 1.12 -15.64 3.67
N VAL A 317 0.61 -15.25 2.51
CA VAL A 317 1.45 -14.96 1.33
C VAL A 317 2.22 -13.64 1.50
N LEU A 318 1.60 -12.61 2.05
CA LEU A 318 2.18 -11.26 2.15
C LEU A 318 3.12 -11.06 3.35
N ASN A 319 2.97 -11.86 4.41
CA ASN A 319 3.82 -11.82 5.60
C ASN A 319 4.16 -13.25 6.11
N PRO A 320 4.87 -14.06 5.31
CA PRO A 320 5.15 -15.45 5.64
C PRO A 320 6.03 -15.60 6.89
N ASP A 321 6.93 -14.64 7.13
CA ASP A 321 7.88 -14.65 8.24
C ASP A 321 7.32 -14.05 9.53
N LYS A 322 6.04 -13.66 9.54
CA LYS A 322 5.35 -13.05 10.69
C LYS A 322 6.07 -11.79 11.21
N GLU A 323 6.65 -11.01 10.30
CA GLU A 323 7.37 -9.78 10.64
C GLU A 323 6.37 -8.73 11.13
N GLN A 324 6.62 -8.14 12.30
CA GLN A 324 5.75 -7.08 12.83
C GLN A 324 5.91 -5.80 11.99
N GLY A 325 4.80 -5.10 11.74
CA GLY A 325 4.81 -3.85 10.95
C GLY A 325 4.97 -4.06 9.44
N ARG A 326 5.18 -5.30 8.99
CA ARG A 326 5.29 -5.66 7.57
C ARG A 326 4.00 -5.43 6.80
N LEU A 327 2.87 -5.91 7.34
CA LEU A 327 1.59 -5.93 6.63
C LEU A 327 0.56 -5.05 7.34
N MET A 328 -0.03 -4.14 6.58
CA MET A 328 -1.15 -3.30 6.98
C MET A 328 -2.41 -3.71 6.21
N ILE A 329 -3.49 -4.02 6.95
CA ILE A 329 -4.81 -4.30 6.39
C ILE A 329 -5.61 -3.01 6.38
N ILE A 330 -5.94 -2.53 5.18
CA ILE A 330 -6.63 -1.26 4.95
C ILE A 330 -8.10 -1.55 4.64
N THR A 331 -8.96 -1.52 5.66
CA THR A 331 -10.35 -1.93 5.57
C THR A 331 -11.25 -0.83 5.02
N ARG A 332 -12.13 -1.16 4.06
CA ARG A 332 -13.01 -0.20 3.37
C ARG A 332 -14.41 -0.77 3.09
N TYR A 333 -15.13 -1.14 4.14
CA TYR A 333 -16.42 -1.85 3.99
C TYR A 333 -17.60 -0.94 3.63
N GLY A 334 -17.50 0.35 3.95
CA GLY A 334 -18.63 1.27 3.99
C GLY A 334 -19.39 1.17 5.32
N ALA A 335 -20.00 2.29 5.74
CA ALA A 335 -20.61 2.44 7.05
C ALA A 335 -21.70 1.39 7.35
N ALA A 336 -22.48 0.99 6.34
CA ALA A 336 -23.56 0.01 6.51
C ALA A 336 -23.09 -1.45 6.69
N LYS A 337 -21.80 -1.75 6.45
CA LYS A 337 -21.28 -3.13 6.43
C LYS A 337 -20.15 -3.39 7.40
N ILE A 338 -19.54 -2.34 7.96
CA ILE A 338 -18.35 -2.48 8.81
C ILE A 338 -18.63 -3.30 10.07
N GLU A 339 -19.77 -3.08 10.72
CA GLU A 339 -20.15 -3.77 11.96
C GLU A 339 -20.30 -5.28 11.75
N GLU A 340 -20.81 -5.70 10.60
CA GLU A 340 -20.96 -7.11 10.23
C GLU A 340 -19.62 -7.75 9.83
N LEU A 341 -18.83 -7.08 8.98
CA LEU A 341 -17.70 -7.71 8.30
C LEU A 341 -16.38 -7.63 9.08
N LEU A 342 -16.11 -6.51 9.75
CA LEU A 342 -14.82 -6.29 10.40
C LEU A 342 -14.52 -7.31 11.51
N PRO A 343 -15.47 -7.65 12.43
CA PRO A 343 -15.19 -8.63 13.49
C PRO A 343 -14.77 -9.99 12.94
N ALA A 344 -15.46 -10.50 11.92
CA ALA A 344 -15.14 -11.78 11.29
C ALA A 344 -13.76 -11.78 10.62
N HIS A 345 -13.39 -10.69 9.95
CA HIS A 345 -12.05 -10.53 9.38
C HIS A 345 -10.96 -10.43 10.44
N ILE A 346 -11.20 -9.74 11.56
CA ILE A 346 -10.25 -9.68 12.68
C ILE A 346 -9.98 -11.08 13.23
N GLU A 347 -11.02 -11.85 13.51
CA GLU A 347 -10.87 -13.21 14.05
C GLU A 347 -10.19 -14.15 13.05
N ALA A 348 -10.51 -14.03 11.76
CA ALA A 348 -9.86 -14.81 10.71
C ALA A 348 -8.34 -14.54 10.66
N VAL A 349 -7.93 -13.26 10.70
CA VAL A 349 -6.50 -12.90 10.69
C VAL A 349 -5.82 -13.34 11.97
N LYS A 350 -6.44 -13.13 13.15
CA LYS A 350 -5.90 -13.62 14.43
C LYS A 350 -5.63 -15.12 14.43
N ALA A 351 -6.52 -15.91 13.83
CA ALA A 351 -6.37 -17.36 13.72
C ALA A 351 -5.10 -17.79 12.95
N THR A 352 -4.54 -16.93 12.09
CA THR A 352 -3.27 -17.21 11.40
C THR A 352 -2.03 -17.03 12.30
N GLY A 353 -2.16 -16.26 13.39
CA GLY A 353 -1.03 -15.84 14.23
C GLY A 353 -0.04 -14.92 13.53
N ILE A 354 -0.41 -14.30 12.40
CA ILE A 354 0.42 -13.36 11.66
C ILE A 354 0.11 -11.94 12.14
N PRO A 355 1.11 -11.15 12.58
CA PRO A 355 0.88 -9.78 13.01
C PRO A 355 0.55 -8.87 11.83
N VAL A 356 -0.43 -8.00 12.03
CA VAL A 356 -0.85 -6.98 11.06
C VAL A 356 -1.14 -5.65 11.76
N VAL A 357 -1.09 -4.55 11.00
CA VAL A 357 -1.63 -3.25 11.42
C VAL A 357 -3.02 -3.08 10.81
N TRP A 358 -4.02 -2.77 11.63
CA TRP A 358 -5.37 -2.47 11.14
C TRP A 358 -5.52 -0.99 10.88
N GLN A 359 -6.05 -0.64 9.70
CA GLN A 359 -6.32 0.71 9.30
C GLN A 359 -7.72 0.81 8.69
N CYS A 360 -8.49 1.82 9.08
CA CYS A 360 -9.77 2.16 8.46
C CYS A 360 -9.55 3.16 7.31
N ASP A 361 -10.09 2.86 6.13
CA ASP A 361 -10.19 3.75 4.95
C ASP A 361 -11.64 4.16 4.70
#